data_AF-A0A7C7D1U7-F1
#
_entry.id   AF-A0A7C7D1U7-F1
#
_cell.length_a   1.000
_cell.length_b   1.000
_cell.length_c   1.000
_cell.angle_alpha   90.00
_cell.angle_beta   90.00
_cell.angle_gamma   90.00
#
_symmetry.space_group_name_H-M   'P 1'
#
loop_
_entity.id
_entity.type
_entity.pdbx_description
1 polymer ?
#
loop_
_entity_poly.entity_id
_entity_poly.type
_entity_poly.pdbx_seq_one_letter_code
_entity_poly.pdbx_strand_id
1 'polypeptide(L)' 'MARSQDPNRAGSQFFIVVKDAAFLDGQYTAFGKVLSGMTVADQIVNAPRDRRDNPNERIEMKVKVINR' A
#
# COMPACT_ATOMS: atom_id res chain seq x y z
N MET A 1 -5.92 -3.36 -3.99
CA MET A 1 -4.99 -3.49 -5.14
C MET A 1 -4.94 -2.15 -5.84
N ALA A 2 -3.77 -1.59 -6.12
CA ALA A 2 -3.69 -0.34 -6.89
C ALA A 2 -3.93 -0.61 -8.38
N ARG A 3 -4.47 0.38 -9.09
CA ARG A 3 -4.75 0.33 -10.52
C ARG A 3 -4.69 1.74 -11.11
N SER A 4 -4.60 1.80 -12.44
CA SER A 4 -4.91 3.04 -13.16
C SER A 4 -6.43 3.29 -13.18
N GLN A 5 -6.87 4.29 -13.95
CA GLN A 5 -8.29 4.64 -14.02
C GLN A 5 -9.18 3.48 -14.52
N ASP A 6 -8.63 2.57 -15.33
CA ASP A 6 -9.31 1.36 -15.78
C ASP A 6 -9.46 0.36 -14.61
N PRO A 7 -10.70 0.04 -14.17
CA PRO A 7 -10.96 -0.87 -13.07
C PRO A 7 -10.30 -2.25 -13.20
N ASN A 8 -10.10 -2.73 -14.43
CA ASN A 8 -9.63 -4.07 -14.73
C ASN A 8 -8.13 -4.14 -15.07
N ARG A 9 -7.34 -3.14 -14.66
CA ARG A 9 -5.88 -3.07 -14.90
C ARG A 9 -5.04 -3.05 -13.63
N ALA A 10 -5.48 -3.75 -12.59
CA ALA A 10 -4.64 -4.00 -11.43
C ALA A 10 -3.43 -4.89 -11.83
N GLY A 11 -2.23 -4.46 -11.46
CA GLY A 11 -0.98 -5.20 -11.67
C GLY A 11 -0.44 -5.78 -10.36
N SER A 12 0.87 -5.62 -10.13
CA SER A 12 1.53 -6.03 -8.87
C SER A 12 1.50 -4.96 -7.78
N GLN A 13 1.06 -3.73 -8.07
CA GLN A 13 1.03 -2.64 -7.11
C GLN A 13 -0.11 -2.83 -6.10
N PHE A 14 0.19 -2.62 -4.82
CA PHE A 14 -0.76 -2.64 -3.73
C PHE A 14 -0.53 -1.45 -2.79
N PHE A 15 -1.49 -1.22 -1.90
CA PHE A 15 -1.42 -0.20 -0.86
C PHE A 15 -2.00 -0.74 0.44
N ILE A 16 -1.57 -0.16 1.55
CA ILE A 16 -2.12 -0.41 2.90
C ILE A 16 -2.90 0.85 3.30
N VAL A 17 -4.14 0.66 3.71
CA VAL A 17 -4.98 1.74 4.24
C VAL A 17 -4.62 1.94 5.71
N VAL A 18 -4.14 3.15 6.08
CA VAL A 18 -3.66 3.47 7.45
C VAL A 18 -4.67 4.27 8.28
N LYS A 19 -5.77 4.72 7.68
CA LYS A 19 -6.89 5.44 8.31
C LYS A 19 -8.19 5.08 7.59
N ASP A 20 -9.33 5.34 8.20
CA ASP A 20 -10.64 5.05 7.61
C ASP A 20 -10.77 5.63 6.20
N ALA A 21 -11.16 4.76 5.25
CA ALA A 21 -11.20 5.10 3.83
C ALA A 21 -12.40 4.45 3.11
N ALA A 22 -13.60 4.58 3.69
CA ALA A 22 -14.84 4.02 3.14
C ALA A 22 -15.14 4.48 1.70
N PHE A 23 -14.59 5.63 1.27
CA PHE A 23 -14.71 6.11 -0.11
C PHE A 23 -14.00 5.20 -1.16
N LEU A 24 -13.18 4.25 -0.72
CA LEU A 24 -12.52 3.27 -1.58
C LEU A 24 -13.34 1.98 -1.77
N ASP A 25 -14.40 1.79 -1.00
CA ASP A 25 -15.22 0.58 -1.03
C ASP A 25 -15.91 0.42 -2.40
N GLY A 26 -15.89 -0.80 -2.93
CA GLY A 26 -16.38 -1.11 -4.28
C GLY A 26 -15.51 -0.58 -5.43
N GLN A 27 -14.50 0.27 -5.15
CA GLN A 27 -13.60 0.83 -6.17
C GLN A 27 -12.28 0.08 -6.30
N TYR A 28 -11.82 -0.55 -5.21
CA TYR A 28 -10.56 -1.26 -5.13
C TYR A 28 -10.72 -2.60 -4.40
N THR A 29 -10.05 -3.63 -4.91
CA THR A 29 -10.07 -4.97 -4.30
C THR A 29 -9.26 -4.98 -2.99
N ALA A 30 -9.93 -5.15 -1.86
CA ALA A 30 -9.31 -5.56 -0.61
C ALA A 30 -9.06 -7.08 -0.62
N PHE A 31 -7.81 -7.50 -0.45
CA PHE A 31 -7.42 -8.92 -0.54
C PHE A 31 -6.77 -9.47 0.74
N GLY A 32 -6.59 -8.62 1.75
CA GLY A 32 -5.95 -9.00 3.01
C GLY A 32 -6.02 -7.89 4.05
N LYS A 33 -5.58 -8.20 5.27
CA LYS A 33 -5.48 -7.26 6.39
C LYS A 33 -4.14 -7.46 7.12
N VAL A 34 -3.60 -6.37 7.64
CA VAL A 34 -2.40 -6.41 8.49
C VAL A 34 -2.80 -6.99 9.84
N LEU A 35 -2.16 -8.10 10.25
CA LEU A 35 -2.40 -8.72 11.56
C LEU A 35 -1.49 -8.14 12.66
N SER A 36 -0.30 -7.69 12.27
CA SER A 36 0.72 -7.14 13.16
C SER A 36 1.60 -6.15 12.40
N GLY A 37 2.12 -5.13 13.09
CA GLY A 37 3.05 -4.17 12.50
C GLY A 37 2.41 -2.97 11.80
N MET A 38 1.16 -2.61 12.13
CA MET A 38 0.57 -1.35 11.64
C MET A 38 1.38 -0.11 12.03
N THR A 39 2.08 -0.15 13.18
CA THR A 39 3.00 0.91 13.59
C THR A 39 4.13 1.14 12.59
N VAL A 40 4.57 0.12 11.85
CA VAL A 40 5.57 0.26 10.78
C VAL A 40 4.96 0.97 9.57
N ALA A 41 3.71 0.67 9.22
CA ALA A 41 2.99 1.38 8.17
C ALA A 41 2.83 2.87 8.53
N ASP A 42 2.53 3.19 9.79
CA ASP A 42 2.45 4.56 10.28
C ASP A 42 3.82 5.27 10.16
N GLN A 43 4.92 4.61 10.50
CA GLN A 43 6.27 5.16 10.32
C GLN A 43 6.58 5.46 8.86
N ILE A 44 6.22 4.56 7.93
CA ILE A 44 6.41 4.75 6.48
C ILE A 44 5.64 5.98 5.98
N VAL A 45 4.38 6.14 6.40
CA VAL A 45 3.53 7.27 5.97
C VAL A 45 4.05 8.62 6.47
N ASN A 46 4.71 8.63 7.63
CA ASN A 46 5.29 9.83 8.25
C ASN A 46 6.72 10.15 7.77
N ALA A 47 7.31 9.32 6.90
CA ALA A 47 8.65 9.60 6.37
C ALA A 47 8.67 10.88 5.53
N PRO A 48 9.77 11.67 5.57
CA PRO A 48 9.92 12.84 4.69
C PRO A 48 9.76 12.47 3.22
N ARG A 49 8.99 13.28 2.49
CA ARG A 49 8.64 13.01 1.08
C ARG A 49 8.61 14.28 0.24
N ASP A 50 8.72 14.10 -1.06
CA ASP A 50 8.68 15.17 -2.05
C ASP A 50 7.23 15.64 -2.32
N ARG A 51 7.08 16.62 -3.23
CA ARG A 51 5.76 17.14 -3.64
C ARG A 51 4.88 16.16 -4.42
N ARG A 52 5.42 15.00 -4.80
CA ARG A 52 4.73 13.92 -5.51
C ARG A 52 4.46 12.73 -4.57
N ASP A 53 4.60 12.93 -3.26
CA ASP A 53 4.47 11.92 -2.21
C ASP A 53 5.49 10.76 -2.32
N ASN A 54 6.62 10.95 -3.02
CA ASN A 54 7.70 9.96 -3.01
C ASN A 54 8.57 10.16 -1.76
N PRO A 55 8.86 9.10 -0.99
CA PRO A 55 9.83 9.20 0.11
C PRO A 55 11.17 9.75 -0.38
N ASN A 56 11.75 10.70 0.37
CA ASN A 56 13.06 11.28 0.05
C ASN A 56 14.16 10.22 0.13
N GLU A 57 14.03 9.32 1.11
CA GLU A 57 14.89 8.15 1.29
C GLU A 57 14.15 6.89 0.88
N ARG A 58 14.85 5.98 0.19
CA ARG A 58 14.26 4.75 -0.35
C ARG A 58 13.81 3.82 0.79
N ILE A 59 12.51 3.56 0.87
CA ILE A 59 11.93 2.55 1.75
C ILE A 59 11.77 1.25 0.96
N GLU A 60 12.56 0.23 1.31
CA GLU A 60 12.60 -1.04 0.57
C GLU A 60 11.96 -2.19 1.36
N MET A 61 11.15 -2.99 0.67
CA MET A 61 10.60 -4.24 1.21
C MET A 61 11.49 -5.42 0.80
N LYS A 62 11.90 -6.23 1.77
CA LYS A 62 12.53 -7.53 1.50
C LYS A 62 11.45 -8.58 1.39
N VAL A 63 11.35 -9.22 0.22
CA VAL A 63 10.37 -10.27 -0.04
C VAL A 63 11.06 -11.63 -0.05
N LYS A 64 10.51 -12.58 0.71
CA LYS A 64 10.88 -13.99 0.60
C LYS A 64 9.66 -14.76 0.12
N VAL A 65 9.74 -15.31 -1.08
CA VAL A 65 8.71 -16.21 -1.60
C VAL A 65 8.99 -17.59 -1.03
N ILE A 66 8.02 -18.14 -0.31
CA ILE A 66 8.07 -19.52 0.19
C ILE A 66 7.23 -20.34 -0.78
N ASN A 67 7.89 -21.19 -1.56
CA ASN A 67 7.20 -22.17 -2.38
C ASN A 67 6.58 -23.23 -1.45
N ARG A 68 5.36 -23.66 -1.78
CA ARG A 68 4.70 -24.77 -1.10
C ARG A 68 5.26 -26.09 -1.58
#